data_AF-A0A0A1WGE4-F1
#
_entry.id   AF-A0A0A1WGE4-F1
#
_cell.length_a   1.000
_cell.length_b   1.000
_cell.length_c   1.000
_cell.angle_alpha   90.00
_cell.angle_beta   90.00
_cell.angle_gamma   90.00
#
_symmetry.space_group_name_H-M   'P 1'
#
loop_
_entity.id
_entity.type
_entity.pdbx_description
1 polymer ?
#
loop_
_entity_poly.entity_id
_entity_poly.type
_entity_poly.pdbx_seq_one_letter_code
_entity_poly.pdbx_strand_id
1 'polypeptide(L)'
;TSLITLARIHYFTSFLTLRLRICHSDDLMYIFPTKNFEVEKNSTDMFMVDRMINVVASFAADRKPPIVETITWAPSTSKVIVVFYNNKYPFMSNPFYVERYAIWDELFPLQENCSTMRLPTLFLLLFIVCWNLL
;
A
#
# COMPACT_ATOMS: atom_id res chain seq x y z
N THR A 1 8.90 0.98 13.44
CA THR A 1 7.64 0.50 12.83
C THR A 1 6.67 0.25 13.98
N SER A 2 5.75 1.18 14.25
CA SER A 2 4.99 1.23 15.51
C SER A 2 3.73 0.33 15.44
N LEU A 3 3.35 -0.27 16.58
CA LEU A 3 2.18 -1.14 16.80
C LEU A 3 0.85 -0.60 16.22
N ILE A 4 0.75 0.71 16.01
CA ILE A 4 -0.41 1.40 15.43
C ILE A 4 -0.67 0.98 13.98
N THR A 5 0.37 0.69 13.18
CA THR A 5 0.21 0.25 11.79
C THR A 5 -0.37 -1.16 11.70
N LEU A 6 -0.03 -2.04 12.65
CA LEU A 6 -0.56 -3.41 12.76
C LEU A 6 -2.03 -3.42 13.24
N ALA A 7 -2.40 -2.52 14.16
CA ALA A 7 -3.77 -2.39 14.62
C ALA A 7 -4.74 -1.94 13.51
N ARG A 8 -4.30 -1.12 12.54
CA ARG A 8 -5.13 -0.69 11.40
C ARG A 8 -5.61 -1.85 10.51
N ILE A 9 -4.89 -2.97 10.47
CA ILE A 9 -5.23 -4.13 9.62
C ILE A 9 -6.17 -5.11 10.35
N HIS A 10 -6.02 -5.27 11.66
CA HIS A 10 -6.62 -6.39 12.40
C HIS A 10 -8.08 -6.19 12.82
N TYR A 11 -8.58 -4.95 12.92
CA TYR A 11 -9.96 -4.69 13.37
C TYR A 11 -11.04 -4.84 12.30
N PHE A 12 -10.68 -5.18 11.06
CA PHE A 12 -11.65 -5.31 9.96
C PHE A 12 -12.08 -6.77 9.69
N THR A 13 -11.48 -7.75 10.36
CA THR A 13 -11.58 -9.18 10.01
C THR A 13 -12.36 -10.03 11.01
N SER A 14 -13.46 -9.52 11.60
CA SER A 14 -14.33 -10.38 12.39
C SER A 14 -15.78 -9.94 12.35
N PHE A 15 -16.52 -10.42 11.35
CA PHE A 15 -17.94 -10.75 11.48
C PHE A 15 -18.29 -11.86 10.49
N LEU A 16 -18.27 -13.10 10.98
CA LEU A 16 -18.79 -14.27 10.30
C LEU A 16 -20.30 -14.12 10.13
N THR A 17 -20.77 -13.79 8.94
CA THR A 17 -22.07 -14.26 8.38
C THR A 17 -22.16 -13.98 6.86
N LEU A 18 -22.22 -15.07 6.08
CA LEU A 18 -22.98 -15.23 4.82
C LEU A 18 -22.84 -14.16 3.69
N ARG A 19 -21.65 -14.08 3.08
CA ARG A 19 -21.38 -13.90 1.63
C ARG A 19 -19.86 -13.84 1.48
N LEU A 20 -19.24 -14.83 0.82
CA LEU A 20 -17.79 -14.88 0.62
C LEU A 20 -17.34 -13.60 -0.10
N ARG A 21 -16.71 -12.70 0.64
CA ARG A 21 -15.98 -11.53 0.13
C ARG A 21 -14.50 -11.88 0.11
N ILE A 22 -13.69 -10.99 -0.49
CA ILE A 22 -12.24 -11.10 -0.46
C ILE A 22 -11.77 -10.91 0.99
N CYS A 23 -11.16 -11.95 1.55
CA CYS A 23 -10.60 -11.96 2.89
C CYS A 23 -9.14 -11.50 2.88
N HIS A 24 -8.64 -11.18 4.08
CA HIS A 24 -7.22 -10.88 4.26
C HIS A 24 -6.38 -12.10 3.82
N SER A 25 -5.38 -11.84 2.97
CA SER A 25 -4.44 -12.83 2.42
C SER A 25 -4.97 -13.72 1.29
N ASP A 26 -6.20 -13.50 0.79
CA ASP A 26 -6.71 -14.23 -0.39
C ASP A 26 -5.89 -13.93 -1.66
N ASP A 27 -5.10 -12.85 -1.68
CA ASP A 27 -4.23 -12.48 -2.79
C ASP A 27 -2.96 -13.34 -2.88
N LEU A 28 -2.54 -13.98 -1.79
CA LEU A 28 -1.28 -14.73 -1.74
C LEU A 28 -1.25 -15.91 -2.69
N MET A 29 -2.38 -16.59 -2.90
CA MET A 29 -2.49 -17.74 -3.81
C MET A 29 -2.20 -17.38 -5.27
N TYR A 30 -2.37 -16.11 -5.65
CA TYR A 30 -2.12 -15.62 -7.01
C TYR A 30 -0.68 -15.14 -7.22
N ILE A 31 0.12 -15.01 -6.15
CA ILE A 31 1.51 -14.54 -6.22
C ILE A 31 2.49 -15.67 -5.89
N PHE A 32 2.18 -16.47 -4.87
CA PHE A 32 3.06 -17.50 -4.35
C PHE A 32 2.45 -18.89 -4.55
N PRO A 33 2.95 -19.67 -5.51
CA PRO A 33 2.53 -21.05 -5.65
C PRO A 33 3.07 -21.85 -4.46
N THR A 34 2.21 -22.11 -3.48
CA THR A 34 2.52 -23.02 -2.38
C THR A 34 1.52 -24.16 -2.37
N LYS A 35 1.96 -25.35 -1.94
CA LYS A 35 1.13 -26.56 -1.94
C LYS A 35 -0.20 -26.43 -1.19
N ASN A 36 -0.31 -25.47 -0.27
CA ASN A 36 -1.48 -25.32 0.60
C ASN A 36 -2.55 -24.39 0.02
N PHE A 37 -2.23 -23.60 -1.02
CA PHE A 37 -3.13 -22.63 -1.63
C PHE A 37 -2.71 -22.33 -3.08
N GLU A 38 -2.50 -23.37 -3.87
CA GLU A 38 -2.22 -23.25 -5.31
C GLU A 38 -3.54 -23.13 -6.10
N VAL A 39 -3.58 -22.24 -7.08
CA VAL A 39 -4.68 -22.16 -8.04
C VAL A 39 -4.54 -23.31 -9.04
N GLU A 40 -5.60 -24.11 -9.22
CA GLU A 40 -5.58 -25.20 -10.19
C GLU A 40 -5.30 -24.69 -11.62
N LYS A 41 -4.44 -25.40 -12.37
CA LYS A 41 -3.99 -24.99 -13.73
C LYS A 41 -5.13 -24.72 -14.72
N ASN A 42 -6.24 -25.43 -14.59
CA ASN A 42 -7.42 -25.30 -15.46
C ASN A 42 -8.51 -24.41 -14.84
N SER A 43 -8.23 -23.75 -13.71
CA SER A 43 -9.17 -22.87 -13.05
C SER A 43 -9.49 -21.64 -13.90
N THR A 44 -10.72 -21.16 -13.78
CA THR A 44 -11.13 -19.87 -14.34
C THR A 44 -10.36 -18.69 -13.77
N ASP A 45 -9.61 -18.89 -12.68
CA ASP A 45 -8.85 -17.85 -11.98
C ASP A 45 -7.37 -17.83 -12.38
N MET A 46 -6.92 -18.71 -13.28
CA MET A 46 -5.52 -18.74 -13.73
C MET A 46 -5.09 -17.42 -14.37
N PHE A 47 -6.01 -16.71 -15.03
CA PHE A 47 -5.73 -15.36 -15.56
C PHE A 47 -5.30 -14.38 -14.46
N MET A 48 -5.78 -14.57 -13.22
CA MET A 48 -5.44 -13.72 -12.09
C MET A 48 -4.02 -14.02 -11.59
N VAL A 49 -3.60 -15.30 -11.63
CA VAL A 49 -2.21 -15.71 -11.35
C VAL A 49 -1.27 -15.02 -12.33
N ASP A 50 -1.53 -15.18 -13.64
CA ASP A 50 -0.70 -14.58 -14.69
C ASP A 50 -0.60 -13.05 -14.52
N ARG A 51 -1.73 -12.41 -14.24
CA ARG A 51 -1.78 -10.96 -14.04
C ARG A 51 -1.02 -10.51 -12.79
N MET A 52 -1.24 -11.15 -11.64
CA MET A 52 -0.59 -10.77 -10.37
C MET A 52 0.91 -10.97 -10.44
N ILE A 53 1.38 -12.10 -10.98
CA ILE A 53 2.80 -12.36 -11.20
C ILE A 53 3.40 -11.31 -12.14
N ASN A 54 2.75 -11.03 -13.28
CA ASN A 54 3.24 -10.04 -14.23
C ASN A 54 3.33 -8.63 -13.62
N VAL A 55 2.32 -8.23 -12.84
CA VAL A 55 2.29 -6.94 -12.13
C VAL A 55 3.45 -6.82 -11.16
N VAL A 56 3.63 -7.81 -10.27
CA VAL A 56 4.69 -7.80 -9.26
C VAL A 56 6.07 -7.86 -9.92
N ALA A 57 6.27 -8.74 -10.90
CA ALA A 57 7.55 -8.91 -11.58
C ALA A 57 7.95 -7.66 -12.39
N SER A 58 7.02 -7.07 -13.16
CA SER A 58 7.28 -5.86 -13.93
C SER A 58 7.57 -4.67 -13.01
N PHE A 59 6.84 -4.51 -11.91
CA PHE A 59 7.12 -3.46 -10.95
C PHE A 59 8.50 -3.62 -10.31
N ALA A 60 8.88 -4.85 -9.95
CA ALA A 60 10.20 -5.14 -9.40
C ALA A 60 11.34 -4.85 -10.40
N ALA A 61 11.14 -5.16 -11.68
CA ALA A 61 12.13 -4.95 -12.73
C ALA A 61 12.26 -3.47 -13.13
N ASP A 62 11.13 -2.81 -13.42
CA ASP A 62 11.11 -1.52 -14.10
C ASP A 62 10.63 -0.37 -13.22
N ARG A 63 10.30 -0.63 -11.94
CA ARG A 63 9.70 0.33 -11.00
C ARG A 63 8.35 0.89 -11.47
N LYS A 64 7.71 0.22 -12.42
CA LYS A 64 6.40 0.56 -12.98
C LYS A 64 5.59 -0.72 -13.22
N PRO A 65 4.28 -0.72 -12.93
CA PRO A 65 3.42 -1.84 -13.31
C PRO A 65 3.29 -1.92 -14.84
N PRO A 66 2.95 -3.11 -15.38
CA PRO A 66 2.70 -3.27 -16.80
C PRO A 66 1.34 -2.65 -17.17
N ILE A 67 1.08 -2.52 -18.47
CA ILE A 67 -0.29 -2.28 -18.95
C ILE A 67 -1.07 -3.58 -18.72
N VAL A 68 -2.22 -3.47 -18.04
CA VAL A 68 -3.11 -4.61 -17.80
C VAL A 68 -4.33 -4.45 -18.69
N GLU A 69 -4.45 -5.32 -19.70
CA GLU A 69 -5.46 -5.20 -20.76
C GLU A 69 -5.32 -3.85 -21.48
N THR A 70 -6.22 -2.89 -21.21
CA THR A 70 -6.20 -1.53 -21.75
C THR A 70 -5.93 -0.47 -20.67
N ILE A 71 -5.71 -0.90 -19.42
CA ILE A 71 -5.56 -0.03 -18.27
C ILE A 71 -4.08 0.28 -18.02
N THR A 72 -3.76 1.58 -18.01
CA THR A 72 -2.49 2.08 -17.51
C THR A 72 -2.64 2.45 -16.04
N TRP A 73 -1.91 1.75 -15.17
CA TRP A 73 -1.91 2.05 -13.73
C TRP A 73 -1.03 3.28 -13.45
N ALA A 74 -1.68 4.44 -13.39
CA ALA A 74 -1.02 5.71 -13.09
C ALA A 74 -0.52 5.78 -11.62
N PRO A 75 0.59 6.47 -11.35
CA PRO A 75 1.10 6.63 -9.99
C PRO A 75 0.18 7.50 -9.13
N SER A 76 -0.04 7.09 -7.88
CA SER A 76 -0.64 7.95 -6.87
C SER A 76 0.32 9.06 -6.45
N THR A 77 -0.22 10.24 -6.15
CA THR A 77 0.53 11.40 -5.65
C THR A 77 -0.01 11.86 -4.30
N SER A 78 0.66 12.81 -3.65
CA SER A 78 0.17 13.41 -2.39
C SER A 78 -1.17 14.14 -2.53
N LYS A 79 -1.55 14.55 -3.75
CA LYS A 79 -2.81 15.28 -4.02
C LYS A 79 -3.92 14.39 -4.55
N VAL A 80 -3.55 13.34 -5.27
CA VAL A 80 -4.50 12.47 -5.97
C VAL A 80 -4.10 11.03 -5.72
N ILE A 81 -4.96 10.31 -5.00
CA ILE A 81 -4.81 8.89 -4.74
C ILE A 81 -5.66 8.13 -5.75
N VAL A 82 -5.02 7.26 -6.52
CA VAL A 82 -5.66 6.34 -7.46
C VAL A 82 -5.35 4.90 -7.06
N VAL A 83 -6.34 4.04 -7.22
CA VAL A 83 -6.25 2.62 -6.89
C VAL A 83 -6.59 1.81 -8.13
N PHE A 84 -5.78 0.78 -8.39
CA PHE A 84 -6.05 -0.24 -9.39
C PHE A 84 -6.91 -1.34 -8.77
N TYR A 85 -8.13 -1.49 -9.28
CA TYR A 85 -9.07 -2.52 -8.84
C TYR A 85 -8.93 -3.75 -9.71
N ASN A 86 -8.29 -4.78 -9.16
CA ASN A 86 -7.92 -5.98 -9.88
C ASN A 86 -9.06 -7.02 -9.94
N ASN A 87 -10.20 -6.64 -10.51
CA ASN A 87 -11.32 -7.56 -10.74
C ASN A 87 -11.12 -8.35 -12.04
N LYS A 88 -12.06 -9.26 -12.37
CA LYS A 88 -12.10 -9.91 -13.69
C LYS A 88 -11.90 -8.90 -14.83
N TYR A 89 -12.62 -7.78 -14.76
CA TYR A 89 -12.40 -6.61 -15.60
C TYR A 89 -11.77 -5.49 -14.76
N PRO A 90 -10.49 -5.17 -14.97
CA PRO A 90 -9.76 -4.21 -14.17
C PRO A 90 -10.19 -2.78 -14.45
N PHE A 91 -10.10 -1.91 -13.45
CA PHE A 91 -10.32 -0.47 -13.62
C PHE A 91 -9.53 0.37 -12.62
N MET A 92 -9.38 1.65 -12.92
CA MET A 92 -8.81 2.65 -12.01
C MET A 92 -9.92 3.47 -11.37
N SER A 93 -9.83 3.72 -10.07
CA SER A 93 -10.76 4.64 -9.38
C SER A 93 -10.12 5.22 -8.12
N ASN A 94 -10.83 6.11 -7.45
CA ASN A 94 -10.48 6.60 -6.13
C ASN A 94 -10.60 5.48 -5.08
N PRO A 95 -9.84 5.54 -3.97
CA PRO A 95 -9.93 4.54 -2.90
C PRO A 95 -11.34 4.43 -2.32
N PHE A 96 -11.69 3.25 -1.83
CA PHE A 96 -12.96 3.06 -1.11
C PHE A 96 -12.90 3.66 0.28
N TYR A 97 -14.08 4.03 0.80
CA TYR A 97 -14.27 4.44 2.20
C TYR A 97 -13.42 5.65 2.64
N VAL A 98 -13.19 6.61 1.73
CA VAL A 98 -12.39 7.81 1.99
C VAL A 98 -12.87 8.55 3.24
N GLU A 99 -14.19 8.66 3.43
CA GLU A 99 -14.74 9.36 4.60
C GLU A 99 -14.42 8.63 5.92
N ARG A 100 -14.32 7.30 5.89
CA ARG A 100 -13.97 6.51 7.08
C ARG A 100 -12.50 6.72 7.44
N TYR A 101 -11.61 6.75 6.45
CA TYR A 101 -10.21 7.02 6.67
C TYR A 101 -9.99 8.44 7.20
N ALA A 102 -10.76 9.43 6.71
CA ALA A 102 -10.69 10.80 7.23
C ALA A 102 -11.00 10.88 8.74
N ILE A 103 -12.00 10.13 9.23
CA ILE A 103 -12.30 10.05 10.67
C ILE A 103 -11.10 9.47 11.44
N TRP A 104 -10.48 8.41 10.92
CA TRP A 104 -9.29 7.83 11.55
C TRP A 104 -8.11 8.80 11.58
N ASP A 105 -7.92 9.59 10.53
CA ASP A 105 -6.85 10.58 10.45
C ASP A 105 -7.12 11.78 11.38
N GLU A 106 -8.39 12.16 11.60
CA GLU A 106 -8.80 13.16 12.58
C GLU A 106 -8.57 12.68 14.03
N LEU A 107 -8.94 11.43 14.33
CA LEU A 107 -8.79 10.85 15.67
C LEU A 107 -7.33 10.58 16.04
N PHE A 108 -6.49 10.29 15.04
CA PHE A 108 -5.09 9.93 15.23
C PHE A 108 -4.21 10.71 14.25
N PRO A 109 -4.08 12.04 14.42
CA PRO A 109 -3.29 12.85 13.51
C PRO A 109 -1.85 12.36 13.53
N LEU A 110 -1.33 12.02 12.35
CA LEU A 110 0.08 11.75 12.21
C LEU A 110 0.81 13.07 12.51
N GLN A 111 1.68 13.08 13.52
CA GLN A 111 2.62 14.18 13.67
C GLN A 111 3.40 14.27 12.36
N GLU A 112 3.29 15.40 11.67
CA GLU A 112 4.25 15.71 10.64
C GLU A 112 5.61 15.69 11.33
N ASN A 113 6.45 14.71 10.99
CA ASN A 113 7.87 14.79 11.27
C ASN A 113 8.43 15.89 10.38
N CYS A 114 8.05 17.13 10.66
CA CYS A 114 8.83 18.27 10.24
C CYS A 114 10.17 18.03 10.92
N SER A 115 11.19 17.75 10.11
CA SER A 115 12.58 17.85 10.51
C SER A 115 12.89 19.33 10.72
N THR A 116 12.10 20.01 11.55
CA THR A 116 12.47 21.27 12.16
C THR A 116 13.67 20.92 13.00
N MET A 117 14.86 21.18 12.44
CA MET A 117 16.10 21.06 13.16
C MET A 117 15.91 21.79 14.48
N ARG A 118 15.88 21.04 15.58
CA ARG A 118 15.53 21.61 16.90
C ARG A 118 16.49 22.76 17.13
N LEU A 119 15.98 23.94 17.49
CA LEU A 119 16.76 25.14 17.79
C LEU A 119 18.11 24.86 18.50
N PRO A 120 18.19 23.98 19.52
CA PRO A 120 19.48 23.60 20.14
C PRO A 120 20.52 22.97 19.19
N THR A 121 20.09 22.20 18.18
CA THR A 121 20.99 21.64 17.15
C THR A 121 21.59 22.73 16.27
N LEU A 122 20.81 23.78 15.95
CA LEU A 122 21.27 24.96 15.21
C LEU A 122 22.30 25.75 16.03
N PHE A 123 22.05 25.92 17.34
CA PHE A 123 23.01 26.54 18.26
C PHE A 123 24.31 25.73 18.40
N LEU A 124 24.23 24.40 18.51
CA LEU A 124 25.43 23.55 18.57
C LEU A 124 26.27 23.65 17.29
N LEU A 125 25.63 23.63 16.12
CA LEU A 125 26.33 23.78 14.85
C LEU A 125 26.97 25.17 14.70
N LEU A 126 26.26 26.24 15.09
CA LEU A 126 26.82 27.60 15.13
C LEU A 126 28.00 27.69 16.09
N PHE A 127 27.90 27.11 17.28
CA PHE A 127 28.99 27.10 18.26
C PHE A 127 30.22 26.37 17.72
N ILE A 128 30.03 25.22 17.07
CA ILE A 128 31.12 24.46 16.43
C ILE A 128 31.78 25.29 15.32
N VAL A 129 30.99 25.95 14.46
CA VAL A 129 31.54 26.79 13.38
C VAL A 129 32.32 27.98 13.95
N CYS A 130 31.76 28.68 14.94
CA CYS A 130 32.43 29.81 15.58
C CYS A 130 33.70 29.40 16.34
N TRP A 131 33.73 28.21 16.96
CA TRP A 131 34.92 27.69 17.66
C TRP A 131 36.07 27.32 16.72
N ASN A 132 35.78 26.91 15.48
CA ASN A 132 36.82 26.56 14.50
C ASN A 132 37.33 27.78 13.68
N LEU A 133 36.75 28.96 13.87
CA LEU A 133 37.14 30.21 13.21
C LEU A 133 37.88 31.19 14.14
N LEU A 134 38.11 30.79 15.39
CA LEU A 134 38.83 31.54 16.43
C LEU A 134 40.16 30.85 16.74
#